data_AF-A0A929GUQ3-F1
#
_entry.id   AF-A0A929GUQ3-F1
#
_cell.length_a   1.000
_cell.length_b   1.000
_cell.length_c   1.000
_cell.angle_alpha   90.00
_cell.angle_beta   90.00
_cell.angle_gamma   90.00
#
_symmetry.space_group_name_H-M   'P 1'
#
loop_
_entity.id
_entity.type
_entity.pdbx_description
1 polymer ?
#
loop_
_entity_poly.entity_id
_entity_poly.type
_entity_poly.pdbx_seq_one_letter_code
_entity_poly.pdbx_strand_id
1 'polypeptide(L)' 'MKKIIELGFIDAKADASGEYNHILIFNPYIVIKKYDEEKSVQQRMYTALFARSQEIGAVDGLQ' A
#
# COMPACT_ATOMS: atom_id res chain seq x y z
N MET A 1 11.64 -3.73 -5.84
CA MET A 1 11.30 -2.82 -4.72
C MET A 1 10.89 -1.43 -5.17
N LYS A 2 11.66 -0.75 -6.01
CA LYS A 2 11.36 0.62 -6.51
C LYS A 2 9.88 0.87 -6.85
N LYS A 3 9.22 -0.03 -7.59
CA LYS A 3 7.82 0.18 -7.98
C LYS A 3 6.82 0.16 -6.80
N ILE A 4 7.08 -0.66 -5.79
CA ILE A 4 6.23 -0.77 -4.59
C ILE A 4 6.38 0.49 -3.73
N ILE A 5 7.59 1.07 -3.70
CA ILE A 5 7.88 2.36 -3.07
C ILE A 5 7.16 3.50 -3.83
N GLU A 6 7.28 3.54 -5.15
CA GLU A 6 6.59 4.52 -6.00
C GLU A 6 5.07 4.49 -5.84
N LEU A 7 4.51 3.29 -5.65
CA LEU A 7 3.09 3.08 -5.41
C LEU A 7 2.67 3.36 -3.94
N GLY A 8 3.61 3.74 -3.07
CA GLY A 8 3.33 4.12 -1.69
C GLY A 8 2.98 2.97 -0.75
N PHE A 9 3.19 1.71 -1.14
CA PHE A 9 2.95 0.56 -0.27
C PHE A 9 4.06 0.34 0.76
N ILE A 10 5.28 0.80 0.47
CA ILE A 10 6.39 0.77 1.40
C ILE A 10 7.17 2.09 1.35
N ASP A 11 7.70 2.51 2.49
CA ASP A 11 8.74 3.56 2.57
C ASP A 11 10.07 2.87 2.91
N ALA A 12 11.10 3.13 2.12
CA ALA A 12 12.42 2.53 2.30
C ALA A 12 13.47 3.61 2.52
N LYS A 13 14.27 3.46 3.57
CA LYS A 13 15.36 4.38 3.90
C LYS A 13 16.70 3.68 3.75
N ALA A 14 17.60 4.34 3.03
CA ALA A 14 18.99 3.94 2.93
C ALA A 14 19.74 4.30 4.21
N ASP A 15 20.70 3.46 4.59
CA ASP A 15 21.66 3.74 5.65
C ASP A 15 23.09 3.32 5.22
N ALA A 16 24.05 3.42 6.13
CA ALA A 16 25.44 3.04 5.88
C ALA A 16 25.63 1.57 5.46
N SER A 17 24.62 0.73 5.70
CA SER A 17 24.66 -0.70 5.45
C SER A 17 23.95 -1.08 4.13
N GLY A 18 23.30 -0.14 3.41
CA GLY A 18 22.60 -0.42 2.14
C GLY A 18 21.30 0.38 1.89
N GLU A 19 20.78 0.30 0.66
CA GLU A 19 19.63 1.10 0.19
C GLU A 19 18.26 0.71 0.79
N TYR A 20 18.12 -0.49 1.37
CA TYR A 20 16.82 -1.04 1.80
C TYR A 20 16.82 -1.62 3.21
N ASN A 21 17.70 -1.15 4.10
CA ASN A 21 17.81 -1.73 5.44
C ASN A 21 16.68 -1.36 6.39
N HIS A 22 15.97 -0.27 6.11
CA HIS A 22 14.80 0.13 6.87
C HIS A 22 13.60 0.24 5.94
N ILE A 23 12.64 -0.66 6.12
CA ILE A 23 11.40 -0.70 5.34
C ILE A 23 10.21 -0.54 6.29
N LEU A 24 9.40 0.47 6.03
CA LEU A 24 8.07 0.61 6.61
C LEU A 24 7.06 0.06 5.60
N ILE A 25 6.23 -0.88 6.02
CA ILE A 25 5.16 -1.45 5.19
C ILE A 25 3.85 -0.82 5.63
N PHE A 26 3.15 -0.17 4.70
CA PHE A 26 1.85 0.43 4.98
C PHE A 26 0.73 -0.59 4.85
N ASN A 27 -0.35 -0.36 5.61
CA ASN A 27 -1.58 -1.12 5.43
C ASN A 27 -2.11 -0.91 3.99
N PRO A 28 -2.22 -1.97 3.17
CA PRO A 28 -2.59 -1.82 1.77
C PRO A 28 -3.98 -1.21 1.57
N TYR A 29 -4.92 -1.37 2.52
CA TYR A 29 -6.22 -0.70 2.45
C TYR A 29 -6.12 0.83 2.42
N ILE A 30 -5.26 1.42 3.27
CA ILE A 30 -5.08 2.87 3.31
C ILE A 30 -4.55 3.37 1.97
N VAL A 31 -3.59 2.65 1.40
CA VAL A 31 -2.95 3.00 0.13
C VAL A 31 -3.96 2.94 -1.01
N ILE A 32 -4.65 1.81 -1.20
CA ILE A 32 -5.60 1.65 -2.31
C ILE A 32 -6.81 2.59 -2.18
N LYS A 33 -7.25 2.91 -0.96
CA LYS A 33 -8.33 3.86 -0.70
C LYS A 33 -7.93 5.26 -1.16
N LYS A 34 -6.70 5.69 -0.86
CA LYS A 34 -6.16 6.96 -1.34
C LYS A 34 -6.19 7.03 -2.88
N TYR A 35 -5.77 5.98 -3.58
CA TYR A 35 -5.83 5.95 -5.06
C TYR A 35 -7.28 6.05 -5.59
N ASP A 36 -8.27 5.47 -4.90
CA ASP A 36 -9.68 5.59 -5.29
C ASP A 36 -10.26 6.99 -5.04
N GLU A 37 -9.88 7.62 -3.93
CA GLU A 37 -10.23 9.01 -3.58
C GLU A 37 -9.65 9.99 -4.61
N GLU A 38 -8.42 9.76 -5.06
CA GLU A 38 -7.74 10.54 -6.10
C GLU A 38 -8.22 10.21 -7.53
N LYS A 39 -9.10 9.23 -7.70
CA LYS A 39 -9.58 8.74 -9.01
C LYS A 39 -8.45 8.29 -9.95
N SER A 40 -7.34 7.83 -9.37
CA SER A 40 -6.14 7.38 -10.08
C SER A 40 -6.08 5.86 -10.27
N VAL A 41 -7.13 5.14 -9.85
CA VAL A 41 -7.31 3.69 -10.07
C VAL A 41 -8.67 3.40 -10.71
N GLN A 42 -8.73 2.37 -11.56
CA GLN A 42 -9.99 1.91 -12.14
C GLN A 42 -10.86 1.25 -11.07
N GLN A 43 -12.16 1.51 -11.07
CA GLN A 43 -13.10 0.96 -10.08
C GLN A 43 -13.00 -0.56 -9.93
N ARG A 44 -12.91 -1.29 -11.05
CA ARG A 44 -12.77 -2.76 -11.04
C ARG A 44 -11.51 -3.24 -10.29
N MET A 45 -10.42 -2.47 -10.40
CA MET A 45 -9.16 -2.79 -9.73
C MET A 45 -9.25 -2.46 -8.25
N TYR A 46 -9.83 -1.30 -7.90
CA TYR A 46 -10.09 -0.95 -6.52
C TYR A 46 -10.94 -2.02 -5.82
N THR A 47 -12.06 -2.45 -6.42
CA THR A 47 -12.93 -3.48 -5.84
C THR A 47 -12.18 -4.80 -5.60
N ALA A 48 -11.37 -5.25 -6.55
CA ALA A 48 -10.58 -6.48 -6.39
C ALA A 48 -9.53 -6.34 -5.27
N LEU A 49 -8.82 -5.22 -5.21
CA LEU A 49 -7.80 -4.96 -4.19
C LEU A 49 -8.42 -4.78 -2.79
N PHE A 50 -9.58 -4.12 -2.72
CA PHE A 50 -10.32 -3.93 -1.47
C PHE A 50 -10.86 -5.25 -0.90
N ALA A 51 -11.42 -6.11 -1.76
CA ALA A 51 -11.81 -7.47 -1.36
C ALA A 51 -10.60 -8.24 -0.82
N ARG A 52 -9.46 -8.17 -1.53
CA ARG A 52 -8.24 -8.84 -1.10
C ARG A 52 -7.70 -8.30 0.22
N SER A 53 -7.75 -6.99 0.45
CA SER A 53 -7.34 -6.39 1.74
C SER A 53 -8.18 -6.92 2.91
N GLN A 54 -9.47 -7.13 2.72
CA GLN A 54 -10.34 -7.74 3.75
C GLN A 54 -9.98 -9.21 3.99
N GLU A 55 -9.77 -10.00 2.94
CA GLU A 55 -9.40 -11.42 3.05
C GLU A 55 -8.11 -11.62 3.87
N ILE A 56 -7.14 -10.73 3.71
CA ILE A 56 -5.85 -10.80 4.43
C ILE A 56 -5.88 -10.08 5.79
N GLY A 57 -7.03 -9.56 6.22
CA GLY A 57 -7.17 -8.82 7.47
C GLY A 57 -6.48 -7.45 7.49
N ALA A 58 -6.09 -6.93 6.33
CA ALA A 58 -5.53 -5.59 6.17
C ALA A 58 -6.65 -4.55 6.10
N VAL A 59 -7.39 -4.43 7.20
CA VAL A 59 -8.45 -3.44 7.40
C VAL A 59 -7.93 -2.31 8.28
N ASP A 60 -8.52 -1.13 8.18
CA ASP A 60 -8.25 -0.02 9.09
C ASP A 60 -9.58 0.60 9.53
N GLY A 61 -9.80 0.73 10.84
CA GLY A 61 -11.03 1.29 11.40
C GLY A 61 -12.27 0.39 11.46
N LEU A 62 -12.14 -0.94 11.43
CA LEU A 62 -13.22 -1.85 11.85
C LEU A 62 -12.98 -2.30 13.29
N GLN A 63 -13.53 -1.55 14.24
CA GLN A 63 -13.95 -2.06 15.56
C GLN A 63 -15.48 -2.21 15.55
#